data_AF-A0A9P5RB02-F1
#
_entry.id   AF-A0A9P5RB02-F1
#
_cell.length_a   1.000
_cell.length_b   1.000
_cell.length_c   1.000
_cell.angle_alpha   90.00
_cell.angle_beta   90.00
_cell.angle_gamma   90.00
#
_symmetry.space_group_name_H-M   'P 1'
#
loop_
_entity.id
_entity.type
_entity.pdbx_description
1 polymer ?
#
loop_
_entity_poly.entity_id
_entity_poly.type
_entity_poly.pdbx_seq_one_letter_code
_entity_poly.pdbx_strand_id
1 'polypeptide(L)'
;TCGIVDGSGVLYDAEGIDRAELTRLAESRLMISNFDVARLSPKGFRVLVDEVNVKLPSGEIIDDGLSFRNNFHLNPMVQCQVFVPCGGRPESVDLQNVGRLLDHENHPRFKYIVEGANLFFTQEARLRLERAGAIVFKDASANKGGVTSSSLEVLAALSFNDEEFAEHMQVTEDNIPVFYQDYVKEVQTIIERNAQLEFDALWREHQRTRTPRSILSDDLSLAIVKLNENLQHTSLWDNVALRKIVLEEAFPNLLLKKLGLDTLMKRVPENYVRAIFGSYLASRFVYKYGTEPSQFAFFEFMSPYFSKVQQ
;
A
#
# COMPACT_ATOMS: atom_id res chain seq x y z
N THR A 1 -5.59 6.22 -17.56
CA THR A 1 -4.69 5.07 -17.63
C THR A 1 -4.27 4.91 -19.08
N CYS A 2 -2.98 4.89 -19.39
CA CYS A 2 -2.50 4.73 -20.78
C CYS A 2 -2.04 3.30 -21.09
N GLY A 3 -1.77 2.47 -20.08
CA GLY A 3 -1.35 1.08 -20.29
C GLY A 3 -1.78 0.18 -19.14
N ILE A 4 -2.12 -1.06 -19.47
CA ILE A 4 -2.35 -2.16 -18.54
C ILE A 4 -1.62 -3.39 -19.06
N VAL A 5 -0.93 -4.08 -18.16
CA VAL A 5 -0.27 -5.35 -18.44
C VAL A 5 -0.82 -6.36 -17.44
N ASP A 6 -1.34 -7.48 -17.95
CA ASP A 6 -1.81 -8.58 -17.11
C ASP A 6 -1.30 -9.95 -17.61
N GLY A 7 -1.92 -11.03 -17.15
CA GLY A 7 -1.57 -12.39 -17.56
C GLY A 7 -1.75 -12.67 -19.05
N SER A 8 -2.68 -11.96 -19.70
CA SER A 8 -3.10 -12.17 -21.07
C SER A 8 -2.35 -11.33 -22.11
N GLY A 9 -1.74 -10.20 -21.73
CA GLY A 9 -1.00 -9.39 -22.69
C GLY A 9 -0.72 -7.94 -22.27
N VAL A 10 -0.63 -7.07 -23.27
CA VAL A 10 -0.48 -5.61 -23.16
C VAL A 10 -1.69 -4.93 -23.79
N LEU A 11 -2.30 -4.01 -23.06
CA LEU A 11 -3.28 -3.04 -23.55
C LEU A 11 -2.68 -1.65 -23.40
N TYR A 12 -2.59 -0.88 -24.48
CA TYR A 12 -2.00 0.45 -24.45
C TYR A 12 -2.76 1.42 -25.34
N ASP A 13 -2.96 2.64 -24.85
CA ASP A 13 -3.46 3.76 -25.61
C ASP A 13 -2.86 5.06 -25.06
N ALA A 14 -2.10 5.76 -25.90
CA ALA A 14 -1.46 7.02 -25.53
C ALA A 14 -2.50 8.14 -25.25
N GLU A 15 -3.69 8.05 -25.82
CA GLU A 15 -4.80 9.00 -25.56
C GLU A 15 -5.63 8.61 -24.33
N GLY A 16 -5.36 7.42 -23.76
CA GLY A 16 -6.02 6.87 -22.59
C GLY A 16 -6.99 5.75 -22.93
N ILE A 17 -7.01 4.72 -22.09
CA ILE A 17 -7.90 3.57 -22.22
C ILE A 17 -9.29 3.93 -21.69
N ASP A 18 -10.34 3.53 -22.40
CA ASP A 18 -11.74 3.76 -22.04
C ASP A 18 -12.06 3.32 -20.59
N ARG A 19 -12.48 4.29 -19.77
CA ARG A 19 -12.68 4.06 -18.33
C ARG A 19 -13.86 3.13 -18.03
N ALA A 20 -14.95 3.26 -18.79
CA ALA A 20 -16.15 2.45 -18.57
C ALA A 20 -15.87 0.97 -18.87
N GLU A 21 -15.12 0.69 -19.93
CA GLU A 21 -14.72 -0.65 -20.29
C GLU A 21 -13.72 -1.26 -19.30
N LEU A 22 -12.77 -0.47 -18.79
CA LEU A 22 -11.91 -0.91 -17.70
C LEU A 22 -12.69 -1.25 -16.43
N THR A 23 -13.68 -0.43 -16.07
CA THR A 23 -14.56 -0.72 -14.93
C THR A 23 -15.32 -2.02 -15.15
N ARG A 24 -15.90 -2.25 -16.34
CA ARG A 24 -16.59 -3.50 -16.68
C ARG A 24 -15.67 -4.71 -16.51
N LEU A 25 -14.43 -4.64 -17.02
CA LEU A 25 -13.46 -5.72 -16.86
C LEU A 25 -13.13 -5.99 -15.38
N ALA A 26 -12.89 -4.93 -14.60
CA ALA A 26 -12.56 -5.07 -13.18
C ALA A 26 -13.71 -5.69 -12.37
N GLU A 27 -14.95 -5.20 -12.54
CA GLU A 27 -16.13 -5.72 -11.86
C GLU A 27 -16.43 -7.17 -12.26
N SER A 28 -16.22 -7.50 -13.54
CA SER A 28 -16.40 -8.85 -14.06
C SER A 28 -15.20 -9.78 -13.80
N ARG A 29 -14.13 -9.26 -13.19
CA ARG A 29 -12.85 -9.98 -12.96
C ARG A 29 -12.25 -10.58 -14.25
N LEU A 30 -12.30 -9.83 -15.35
CA LEU A 30 -11.80 -10.25 -16.65
C LEU A 30 -10.45 -9.59 -16.99
N MET A 31 -9.59 -10.35 -17.65
CA MET A 31 -8.32 -9.86 -18.21
C MET A 31 -8.54 -9.02 -19.47
N ILE A 32 -7.52 -8.25 -19.89
CA ILE A 32 -7.56 -7.37 -21.07
C ILE A 32 -7.84 -8.11 -22.39
N SER A 33 -7.67 -9.44 -22.44
CA SER A 33 -8.13 -10.26 -23.58
C SER A 33 -9.64 -10.15 -23.86
N ASN A 34 -10.41 -9.65 -22.88
CA ASN A 34 -11.84 -9.38 -23.01
C ASN A 34 -12.15 -7.89 -23.26
N PHE A 35 -11.13 -7.03 -23.40
CA PHE A 35 -11.32 -5.61 -23.70
C PHE A 35 -11.90 -5.43 -25.11
N ASP A 36 -12.93 -4.60 -25.25
CA ASP A 36 -13.47 -4.19 -26.55
C ASP A 36 -12.50 -3.25 -27.28
N VAL A 37 -11.71 -3.80 -28.21
CA VAL A 37 -10.70 -3.06 -28.97
C VAL A 37 -11.29 -1.95 -29.85
N ALA A 38 -12.59 -1.95 -30.14
CA ALA A 38 -13.25 -0.85 -30.84
C ALA A 38 -13.31 0.44 -30.01
N ARG A 39 -13.06 0.35 -28.69
CA ARG A 39 -12.96 1.49 -27.76
C ARG A 39 -11.56 2.08 -27.66
N LEU A 40 -10.58 1.52 -28.37
CA LEU A 40 -9.25 2.13 -28.47
C LEU A 40 -9.28 3.29 -29.46
N SER A 41 -8.47 4.31 -29.20
CA SER A 41 -8.15 5.33 -30.19
C SER A 41 -7.40 4.71 -31.38
N PRO A 42 -7.27 5.42 -32.51
CA PRO A 42 -6.43 4.98 -33.62
C PRO A 42 -4.94 4.74 -33.25
N LYS A 43 -4.49 5.23 -32.10
CA LYS A 43 -3.12 5.01 -31.58
C LYS A 43 -3.04 3.86 -30.57
N GLY A 44 -4.18 3.35 -30.12
CA GLY A 44 -4.24 2.27 -29.15
C GLY A 44 -4.06 0.90 -29.78
N PHE A 45 -3.62 -0.06 -28.98
CA PHE A 45 -3.49 -1.45 -29.37
C PHE A 45 -3.67 -2.40 -28.18
N ARG A 46 -3.97 -3.64 -28.53
CA ARG A 46 -3.86 -4.79 -27.63
C ARG A 46 -3.00 -5.84 -28.31
N VAL A 47 -2.02 -6.37 -27.59
CA VAL A 47 -1.19 -7.51 -28.03
C VAL A 47 -1.29 -8.59 -26.97
N LEU A 48 -1.75 -9.77 -27.36
CA LEU A 48 -1.90 -10.93 -26.48
C LEU A 48 -0.65 -11.81 -26.51
N VAL A 49 -0.44 -12.58 -25.44
CA VAL A 49 0.77 -13.40 -25.26
C VAL A 49 0.92 -14.53 -26.29
N ASP A 50 -0.17 -14.94 -26.93
CA ASP A 50 -0.21 -15.99 -27.96
C ASP A 50 -0.12 -15.43 -29.39
N GLU A 51 -0.08 -14.11 -29.56
CA GLU A 51 0.04 -13.46 -30.86
C GLU A 51 1.50 -13.30 -31.29
N VAL A 52 1.73 -13.43 -32.60
CA VAL A 52 3.05 -13.30 -33.25
C VAL A 52 2.95 -12.38 -34.46
N ASN A 53 4.02 -11.64 -34.74
CA ASN A 53 4.11 -10.68 -35.85
C ASN A 53 2.96 -9.64 -35.89
N VAL A 54 2.58 -9.12 -34.73
CA VAL A 54 1.51 -8.10 -34.63
C VAL A 54 2.04 -6.74 -35.06
N LYS A 55 1.41 -6.14 -36.07
CA LYS A 55 1.74 -4.78 -36.51
C LYS A 55 1.00 -3.75 -35.67
N LEU A 56 1.73 -2.93 -34.92
CA LEU A 56 1.17 -1.83 -34.14
C LEU A 56 0.72 -0.66 -35.04
N PRO A 57 -0.13 0.26 -34.54
CA PRO A 57 -0.49 1.48 -35.26
C PRO A 57 0.71 2.35 -35.66
N SER A 58 1.82 2.28 -34.91
CA SER A 58 3.10 2.95 -35.25
C SER A 58 3.78 2.36 -36.49
N GLY A 59 3.36 1.18 -36.94
CA GLY A 59 4.00 0.39 -37.99
C GLY A 59 5.07 -0.58 -37.49
N GLU A 60 5.45 -0.50 -36.22
CA GLU A 60 6.34 -1.47 -35.55
C GLU A 60 5.71 -2.87 -35.57
N ILE A 61 6.53 -3.90 -35.81
CA ILE A 61 6.11 -5.30 -35.77
C ILE A 61 6.60 -5.89 -34.46
N ILE A 62 5.67 -6.46 -33.70
CA ILE A 62 5.95 -7.20 -32.48
C ILE A 62 6.02 -8.70 -32.83
N ASP A 63 7.22 -9.24 -32.80
CA ASP A 63 7.47 -10.63 -33.23
C ASP A 63 6.80 -11.66 -32.31
N ASP A 64 6.85 -11.43 -30.99
CA ASP A 64 6.32 -12.31 -29.95
C ASP A 64 5.62 -11.50 -28.84
N GLY A 65 4.30 -11.70 -28.71
CA GLY A 65 3.47 -11.03 -27.72
C GLY A 65 3.85 -11.35 -26.27
N LEU A 66 4.36 -12.55 -25.97
CA LEU A 66 4.80 -12.92 -24.62
C LEU A 66 6.06 -12.14 -24.22
N SER A 67 7.05 -12.10 -25.10
CA SER A 67 8.27 -11.30 -24.90
C SER A 67 7.94 -9.82 -24.76
N PHE A 68 7.03 -9.31 -25.60
CA PHE A 68 6.57 -7.92 -25.54
C PHE A 68 5.90 -7.60 -24.20
N ARG A 69 4.96 -8.44 -23.75
CA ARG A 69 4.32 -8.32 -22.43
C ARG A 69 5.34 -8.27 -21.31
N ASN A 70 6.31 -9.18 -21.32
CA ASN A 70 7.31 -9.28 -20.26
C ASN A 70 8.23 -8.06 -20.19
N ASN A 71 8.47 -7.37 -21.30
CA ASN A 71 9.40 -6.24 -21.40
C ASN A 71 8.70 -4.89 -21.64
N PHE A 72 7.37 -4.83 -21.62
CA PHE A 72 6.61 -3.64 -22.03
C PHE A 72 6.98 -2.40 -21.22
N HIS A 73 7.16 -2.55 -19.91
CA HIS A 73 7.59 -1.48 -19.00
C HIS A 73 9.00 -0.92 -19.32
N LEU A 74 9.82 -1.67 -20.05
CA LEU A 74 11.15 -1.25 -20.53
C LEU A 74 11.08 -0.64 -21.95
N ASN A 75 9.99 -0.85 -22.69
CA ASN A 75 9.87 -0.39 -24.08
C ASN A 75 9.78 1.14 -24.12
N PRO A 76 10.64 1.86 -24.86
CA PRO A 76 10.70 3.33 -24.88
C PRO A 76 9.39 4.04 -25.23
N MET A 77 8.43 3.37 -25.90
CA MET A 77 7.15 3.97 -26.25
C MET A 77 6.29 4.33 -25.04
N VAL A 78 6.52 3.70 -23.88
CA VAL A 78 5.67 3.83 -22.69
C VAL A 78 6.16 4.97 -21.81
N GLN A 79 5.71 6.19 -22.03
CA GLN A 79 6.06 7.33 -21.18
C GLN A 79 4.81 7.87 -20.49
N CYS A 80 4.85 7.98 -19.16
CA CYS A 80 3.74 8.51 -18.39
C CYS A 80 4.19 9.12 -17.06
N GLN A 81 3.32 9.89 -16.42
CA GLN A 81 3.66 10.56 -15.16
C GLN A 81 3.81 9.55 -14.01
N VAL A 82 2.96 8.51 -13.97
CA VAL A 82 2.83 7.59 -12.83
C VAL A 82 2.90 6.15 -13.33
N PHE A 83 3.86 5.40 -12.81
CA PHE A 83 3.97 3.95 -13.00
C PHE A 83 3.64 3.22 -11.70
N VAL A 84 2.69 2.29 -11.76
CA VAL A 84 2.26 1.49 -10.61
C VAL A 84 2.39 0.02 -10.97
N PRO A 85 3.54 -0.63 -10.69
CA PRO A 85 3.65 -2.07 -10.90
C PRO A 85 2.79 -2.78 -9.84
N CYS A 86 1.69 -3.41 -10.28
CA CYS A 86 0.75 -4.16 -9.44
C CYS A 86 0.85 -5.69 -9.64
N GLY A 87 1.91 -6.15 -10.30
CA GLY A 87 2.22 -7.57 -10.51
C GLY A 87 3.61 -7.71 -11.11
N GLY A 88 3.87 -8.85 -11.76
CA GLY A 88 5.17 -9.14 -12.38
C GLY A 88 6.05 -10.04 -11.51
N ARG A 89 7.24 -10.33 -12.02
CA ARG A 89 8.23 -11.16 -11.31
C ARG A 89 9.03 -10.27 -10.35
N PRO A 90 9.47 -10.78 -9.19
CA PRO A 90 10.49 -10.10 -8.40
C PRO A 90 11.67 -9.71 -9.29
N GLU A 91 12.23 -8.53 -9.02
CA GLU A 91 13.40 -7.99 -9.71
C GLU A 91 13.21 -7.84 -11.22
N SER A 92 11.97 -7.60 -11.67
CA SER A 92 11.68 -7.29 -13.08
C SER A 92 12.45 -6.07 -13.57
N VAL A 93 12.74 -5.13 -12.67
CA VAL A 93 13.69 -4.03 -12.93
C VAL A 93 14.86 -4.09 -11.95
N ASP A 94 16.06 -4.21 -12.51
CA ASP A 94 17.31 -4.38 -11.77
C ASP A 94 18.40 -3.41 -12.25
N LEU A 95 19.62 -3.54 -11.74
CA LEU A 95 20.72 -2.66 -12.14
C LEU A 95 21.10 -2.78 -13.63
N GLN A 96 20.85 -3.95 -14.23
CA GLN A 96 21.20 -4.23 -15.62
C GLN A 96 20.24 -3.52 -16.58
N ASN A 97 18.94 -3.49 -16.26
CA ASN A 97 17.91 -2.99 -17.17
C ASN A 97 17.30 -1.63 -16.79
N VAL A 98 17.51 -1.12 -15.57
CA VAL A 98 16.92 0.15 -15.09
C VAL A 98 17.28 1.35 -15.97
N GLY A 99 18.42 1.30 -16.67
CA GLY A 99 18.79 2.33 -17.64
C GLY A 99 17.76 2.52 -18.76
N ARG A 100 16.96 1.51 -19.08
CA ARG A 100 15.89 1.56 -20.09
C ARG A 100 14.66 2.36 -19.63
N LEU A 101 14.55 2.64 -18.33
CA LEU A 101 13.52 3.54 -17.77
C LEU A 101 13.96 5.01 -17.80
N LEU A 102 15.18 5.30 -18.26
CA LEU A 102 15.68 6.64 -18.47
C LEU A 102 15.58 6.99 -19.96
N ASP A 103 15.30 8.25 -20.25
CA ASP A 103 15.36 8.79 -21.61
C ASP A 103 16.81 9.11 -22.03
N HIS A 104 16.97 9.67 -23.23
CA HIS A 104 18.28 10.01 -23.79
C HIS A 104 19.02 11.11 -23.01
N GLU A 105 18.32 11.89 -22.18
CA GLU A 105 18.89 12.93 -21.32
C GLU A 105 19.13 12.42 -19.89
N ASN A 106 18.95 11.12 -19.64
CA ASN A 106 18.95 10.47 -18.34
C ASN A 106 17.82 10.90 -17.39
N HIS A 107 16.73 11.49 -17.92
CA HIS A 107 15.55 11.75 -17.11
C HIS A 107 14.66 10.50 -17.01
N PRO A 108 14.02 10.26 -15.85
CA PRO A 108 13.09 9.15 -15.69
C PRO A 108 11.88 9.29 -16.61
N ARG A 109 11.57 8.22 -17.35
CA ARG A 109 10.34 8.13 -18.17
C ARG A 109 9.07 8.09 -17.33
N PHE A 110 9.21 7.75 -16.05
CA PHE A 110 8.16 7.76 -15.04
C PHE A 110 8.55 8.68 -13.89
N LYS A 111 7.81 9.78 -13.70
CA LYS A 111 8.10 10.74 -12.62
C LYS A 111 7.81 10.15 -11.24
N TYR A 112 6.69 9.45 -11.11
CA TYR A 112 6.28 8.76 -9.89
C TYR A 112 6.24 7.27 -10.12
N ILE A 113 6.85 6.50 -9.23
CA ILE A 113 6.80 5.05 -9.22
C ILE A 113 6.26 4.62 -7.86
N VAL A 114 5.12 3.93 -7.85
CA VAL A 114 4.45 3.48 -6.62
C VAL A 114 4.32 1.96 -6.70
N GLU A 115 5.19 1.25 -5.97
CA GLU A 115 5.25 -0.22 -6.09
C GLU A 115 4.08 -0.89 -5.37
N GLY A 116 3.07 -1.35 -6.13
CA GLY A 116 1.96 -2.14 -5.58
C GLY A 116 2.33 -3.61 -5.37
N ALA A 117 3.20 -4.16 -6.22
CA ALA A 117 3.71 -5.52 -6.12
C ALA A 117 4.99 -5.60 -5.28
N ASN A 118 5.14 -6.72 -4.57
CA ASN A 118 6.35 -7.00 -3.82
C ASN A 118 7.55 -7.18 -4.76
N LEU A 119 8.65 -6.51 -4.41
CA LEU A 119 10.00 -6.68 -4.95
C LEU A 119 10.10 -6.46 -6.47
N PHE A 120 9.24 -5.65 -7.09
CA PHE A 120 9.31 -5.43 -8.54
C PHE A 120 10.65 -4.78 -8.96
N PHE A 121 11.13 -3.81 -8.19
CA PHE A 121 12.45 -3.21 -8.35
C PHE A 121 13.47 -3.78 -7.35
N THR A 122 14.73 -3.92 -7.75
CA THR A 122 15.83 -4.09 -6.80
C THR A 122 16.15 -2.77 -6.11
N GLN A 123 16.83 -2.82 -4.95
CA GLN A 123 17.21 -1.60 -4.23
C GLN A 123 18.12 -0.69 -5.06
N GLU A 124 19.08 -1.25 -5.78
CA GLU A 124 19.98 -0.48 -6.65
C GLU A 124 19.23 0.20 -7.80
N ALA A 125 18.21 -0.45 -8.36
CA ALA A 125 17.36 0.16 -9.38
C ALA A 125 16.58 1.37 -8.82
N ARG A 126 15.99 1.25 -7.62
CA ARG A 126 15.32 2.37 -6.94
C ARG A 126 16.27 3.56 -6.75
N LEU A 127 17.46 3.30 -6.20
CA LEU A 127 18.47 4.34 -5.95
C LEU A 127 18.91 5.03 -7.24
N ARG A 128 19.09 4.28 -8.34
CA ARG A 128 19.44 4.86 -9.64
C ARG A 128 18.33 5.74 -10.20
N LEU A 129 17.07 5.34 -10.07
CA LEU A 129 15.91 6.14 -10.51
C LEU A 129 15.73 7.40 -9.66
N GLU A 130 15.85 7.29 -8.33
CA GLU A 130 15.77 8.44 -7.44
C GLU A 130 16.88 9.46 -7.70
N ARG A 131 18.12 9.01 -7.96
CA ARG A 131 19.23 9.90 -8.37
C ARG A 131 18.97 10.61 -9.69
N ALA A 132 18.24 9.97 -10.62
CA ALA A 132 17.81 10.58 -11.87
C ALA A 132 16.61 11.53 -11.67
N GLY A 133 16.01 11.60 -10.48
CA GLY A 133 14.92 12.52 -10.15
C GLY A 133 13.53 11.87 -10.09
N ALA A 134 13.43 10.55 -10.18
CA ALA A 134 12.16 9.85 -9.99
C ALA A 134 11.76 9.88 -8.52
N ILE A 135 10.46 9.90 -8.25
CA ILE A 135 9.90 9.78 -6.90
C ILE A 135 9.41 8.35 -6.76
N VAL A 136 10.17 7.53 -6.02
CA VAL A 136 9.88 6.12 -5.79
C VAL A 136 9.29 5.91 -4.40
N PHE A 137 8.12 5.27 -4.35
CA PHE A 137 7.53 4.72 -3.12
C PHE A 137 7.68 3.21 -3.15
N LYS A 138 8.53 2.73 -2.23
CA LYS A 138 8.87 1.31 -2.09
C LYS A 138 7.63 0.49 -1.73
N ASP A 139 7.60 -0.74 -2.22
CA ASP A 139 6.54 -1.73 -2.01
C ASP A 139 6.17 -1.88 -0.54
N ALA A 140 7.19 -2.03 0.31
CA ALA A 140 7.05 -2.19 1.75
C ALA A 140 6.26 -1.05 2.41
N SER A 141 6.21 0.15 1.83
CA SER A 141 5.33 1.25 2.27
C SER A 141 4.01 1.29 1.50
N ALA A 142 4.05 1.16 0.17
CA ALA A 142 2.91 1.42 -0.71
C ALA A 142 1.83 0.33 -0.69
N ASN A 143 2.15 -0.91 -0.31
CA ASN A 143 1.22 -2.05 -0.36
C ASN A 143 0.71 -2.55 1.01
N LYS A 144 0.97 -1.79 2.10
CA LYS A 144 0.55 -2.13 3.47
C LYS A 144 -0.97 -2.25 3.69
N GLY A 145 -1.79 -1.82 2.74
CA GLY A 145 -3.25 -1.91 2.82
C GLY A 145 -3.74 -3.33 3.06
N GLY A 146 -3.19 -4.32 2.35
CA GLY A 146 -3.59 -5.73 2.50
C GLY A 146 -3.25 -6.32 3.88
N VAL A 147 -2.09 -5.96 4.43
CA VAL A 147 -1.69 -6.37 5.80
C VAL A 147 -2.59 -5.72 6.84
N THR A 148 -2.95 -4.45 6.63
CA THR A 148 -3.84 -3.71 7.54
C THR A 148 -5.24 -4.33 7.54
N SER A 149 -5.81 -4.62 6.36
CA SER A 149 -7.14 -5.23 6.28
C SER A 149 -7.19 -6.61 6.92
N SER A 150 -6.21 -7.49 6.65
CA SER A 150 -6.19 -8.83 7.24
C SER A 150 -5.97 -8.80 8.75
N SER A 151 -5.12 -7.90 9.26
CA SER A 151 -4.92 -7.74 10.71
C SER A 151 -6.20 -7.30 11.41
N LEU A 152 -6.97 -6.39 10.79
CA LEU A 152 -8.24 -5.92 11.35
C LEU A 152 -9.37 -6.95 11.21
N GLU A 153 -9.32 -7.82 10.21
CA GLU A 153 -10.22 -8.97 10.09
C GLU A 153 -9.96 -10.00 11.20
N VAL A 154 -8.69 -10.37 11.42
CA VAL A 154 -8.29 -11.23 12.55
C VAL A 154 -8.69 -10.61 13.88
N LEU A 155 -8.50 -9.29 14.04
CA LEU A 155 -8.91 -8.59 15.25
C LEU A 155 -10.42 -8.71 15.50
N ALA A 156 -11.25 -8.54 14.46
CA ALA A 156 -12.70 -8.72 14.59
C ALA A 156 -13.05 -10.16 14.98
N ALA A 157 -12.40 -11.16 14.37
CA ALA A 157 -12.59 -12.58 14.71
C ALA A 157 -12.21 -12.90 16.17
N LEU A 158 -11.15 -12.30 16.70
CA LEU A 158 -10.75 -12.45 18.11
C LEU A 158 -11.65 -11.68 19.09
N SER A 159 -12.41 -10.70 18.60
CA SER A 159 -13.23 -9.82 19.41
C SER A 159 -14.64 -10.37 19.65
N PHE A 160 -15.21 -11.02 18.64
CA PHE A 160 -16.53 -11.66 18.71
C PHE A 160 -16.43 -13.11 19.22
N ASN A 161 -17.50 -13.60 19.84
CA ASN A 161 -17.68 -15.05 19.96
C ASN A 161 -18.23 -15.64 18.65
N ASP A 162 -18.36 -16.96 18.57
CA ASP A 162 -18.77 -17.65 17.35
C ASP A 162 -20.15 -17.20 16.85
N GLU A 163 -21.13 -17.05 17.74
CA GLU A 163 -22.48 -16.62 17.38
C GLU A 163 -22.52 -15.16 16.89
N GLU A 164 -21.86 -14.25 17.60
CA GLU A 164 -21.79 -12.83 17.23
C GLU A 164 -20.99 -12.64 15.92
N PHE A 165 -19.94 -13.42 15.68
CA PHE A 165 -19.17 -13.37 14.46
C PHE A 165 -20.00 -13.85 13.26
N ALA A 166 -20.72 -14.96 13.42
CA ALA A 166 -21.64 -15.46 12.42
C ALA A 166 -22.73 -14.42 12.07
N GLU A 167 -23.24 -13.70 13.07
CA GLU A 167 -24.26 -12.66 12.84
C GLU A 167 -23.70 -11.40 12.16
N HIS A 168 -22.51 -10.94 12.55
CA HIS A 168 -22.04 -9.59 12.22
C HIS A 168 -20.94 -9.53 11.17
N MET A 169 -20.16 -10.59 10.99
CA MET A 169 -18.98 -10.60 10.15
C MET A 169 -19.05 -11.63 9.02
N GLN A 170 -19.79 -12.72 9.20
CA GLN A 170 -19.86 -13.78 8.19
C GLN A 170 -20.67 -13.35 6.96
N VAL A 171 -20.00 -13.36 5.81
CA VAL A 171 -20.63 -13.11 4.50
C VAL A 171 -21.06 -14.44 3.88
N THR A 172 -22.29 -14.49 3.37
CA THR A 172 -22.82 -15.59 2.56
C THR A 172 -23.27 -15.07 1.19
N GLU A 173 -23.60 -15.98 0.25
CA GLU A 173 -24.08 -15.60 -1.08
C GLU A 173 -25.34 -14.72 -1.00
N ASP A 174 -26.22 -15.00 -0.04
CA ASP A 174 -27.51 -14.32 0.11
C ASP A 174 -27.50 -13.14 1.07
N ASN A 175 -26.46 -13.02 1.92
CA ASN A 175 -26.44 -12.02 2.98
C ASN A 175 -25.03 -11.46 3.25
N ILE A 176 -24.92 -10.14 3.17
CA ILE A 176 -23.74 -9.39 3.60
C ILE A 176 -24.16 -8.55 4.81
N PRO A 177 -23.76 -8.91 6.05
CA PRO A 177 -24.17 -8.18 7.25
C PRO A 177 -23.86 -6.68 7.16
N VAL A 178 -24.78 -5.85 7.67
CA VAL A 178 -24.59 -4.38 7.69
C VAL A 178 -23.35 -4.00 8.49
N PHE A 179 -23.11 -4.68 9.62
CA PHE A 179 -21.91 -4.45 10.42
C PHE A 179 -20.63 -4.73 9.62
N TYR A 180 -20.55 -5.85 8.89
CA TYR A 180 -19.41 -6.15 8.01
C TYR A 180 -19.19 -5.06 6.97
N GLN A 181 -20.25 -4.62 6.27
CA GLN A 181 -20.14 -3.57 5.25
C GLN A 181 -19.60 -2.25 5.83
N ASP A 182 -20.09 -1.85 7.01
CA ASP A 182 -19.62 -0.64 7.68
C ASP A 182 -18.22 -0.81 8.27
N TYR A 183 -17.88 -2.01 8.74
CA TYR A 183 -16.53 -2.35 9.21
C TYR A 183 -15.52 -2.29 8.07
N VAL A 184 -15.85 -2.78 6.86
CA VAL A 184 -15.00 -2.65 5.67
C VAL A 184 -14.73 -1.19 5.33
N LYS A 185 -15.74 -0.30 5.43
CA LYS A 185 -15.54 1.15 5.22
C LYS A 185 -14.63 1.78 6.29
N GLU A 186 -14.77 1.38 7.55
CA GLU A 186 -13.88 1.83 8.62
C GLU A 186 -12.44 1.34 8.41
N VAL A 187 -12.25 0.08 7.99
CA VAL A 187 -10.95 -0.49 7.63
C VAL A 187 -10.31 0.30 6.49
N GLN A 188 -11.07 0.63 5.43
CA GLN A 188 -10.59 1.48 4.34
C GLN A 188 -10.13 2.86 4.84
N THR A 189 -10.92 3.48 5.72
CA THR A 189 -10.56 4.78 6.35
C THR A 189 -9.26 4.67 7.17
N ILE A 190 -9.06 3.56 7.89
CA ILE A 190 -7.82 3.31 8.65
C ILE A 190 -6.62 3.15 7.70
N ILE A 191 -6.79 2.41 6.60
CA ILE A 191 -5.77 2.22 5.56
C ILE A 191 -5.37 3.58 4.97
N GLU A 192 -6.33 4.39 4.54
CA GLU A 192 -6.10 5.72 3.97
C GLU A 192 -5.37 6.64 4.94
N ARG A 193 -5.81 6.69 6.20
CA ARG A 193 -5.16 7.47 7.25
C ARG A 193 -3.71 7.03 7.50
N ASN A 194 -3.45 5.73 7.53
CA ASN A 194 -2.10 5.20 7.73
C ASN A 194 -1.20 5.50 6.53
N ALA A 195 -1.71 5.33 5.31
CA ALA A 195 -1.00 5.68 4.08
C ALA A 195 -0.65 7.17 4.04
N GLN A 196 -1.58 8.05 4.42
CA GLN A 196 -1.34 9.50 4.49
C GLN A 196 -0.23 9.84 5.47
N LEU A 197 -0.26 9.27 6.68
CA LEU A 197 0.73 9.58 7.72
C LEU A 197 2.13 9.09 7.36
N GLU A 198 2.25 7.91 6.75
CA GLU A 198 3.53 7.40 6.28
C GLU A 198 4.04 8.19 5.07
N PHE A 199 3.16 8.55 4.13
CA PHE A 199 3.51 9.42 3.00
C PHE A 199 4.06 10.77 3.49
N ASP A 200 3.37 11.43 4.42
CA ASP A 200 3.79 12.73 4.96
C ASP A 200 5.14 12.62 5.68
N ALA A 201 5.36 11.53 6.42
CA ALA A 201 6.63 11.26 7.08
C ALA A 201 7.76 11.08 6.05
N LEU A 202 7.58 10.20 5.06
CA LEU A 202 8.54 9.97 3.99
C LEU A 202 8.85 11.25 3.21
N TRP A 203 7.81 12.01 2.88
CA TRP A 203 7.93 13.23 2.11
C TRP A 203 8.74 14.29 2.87
N ARG A 204 8.37 14.54 4.13
CA ARG A 204 9.05 15.49 5.01
C ARG A 204 10.50 15.09 5.26
N GLU A 205 10.76 13.84 5.60
CA GLU A 205 12.13 13.36 5.88
C GLU A 205 13.01 13.47 4.63
N HIS A 206 12.50 13.09 3.46
CA HIS A 206 13.25 13.27 2.21
C HIS A 206 13.56 14.75 1.93
N GLN A 207 12.61 15.66 2.14
CA GLN A 207 12.86 17.10 1.96
C GLN A 207 13.94 17.62 2.92
N ARG A 208 13.97 17.12 4.15
CA ARG A 208 14.91 17.51 5.20
C ARG A 208 16.32 16.96 4.98
N THR A 209 16.45 15.66 4.70
CA THR A 209 17.74 14.97 4.68
C THR A 209 18.29 14.71 3.29
N ARG A 210 17.42 14.76 2.26
CA ARG A 210 17.70 14.30 0.88
C ARG A 210 18.02 12.80 0.79
N THR A 211 17.81 12.03 1.85
CA THR A 211 17.89 10.56 1.82
C THR A 211 16.86 10.00 0.83
N PRO A 212 17.21 9.02 -0.02
CA PRO A 212 16.25 8.36 -0.89
C PRO A 212 15.05 7.80 -0.13
N ARG A 213 13.84 7.98 -0.67
CA ARG A 213 12.59 7.52 -0.05
C ARG A 213 12.56 6.01 0.12
N SER A 214 13.17 5.26 -0.80
CA SER A 214 13.31 3.81 -0.67
C SER A 214 14.11 3.38 0.56
N ILE A 215 15.10 4.18 0.99
CA ILE A 215 15.85 3.95 2.23
C ILE A 215 15.03 4.41 3.44
N LEU A 216 14.43 5.59 3.38
CA LEU A 216 13.59 6.12 4.46
C LEU A 216 12.40 5.19 4.77
N SER A 217 11.87 4.48 3.78
CA SER A 217 10.85 3.43 3.96
C SER A 217 11.31 2.36 4.93
N ASP A 218 12.56 1.90 4.80
CA ASP A 218 13.13 0.87 5.68
C ASP A 218 13.45 1.46 7.06
N ASP A 219 14.04 2.65 7.09
CA ASP A 219 14.40 3.33 8.34
C ASP A 219 13.17 3.61 9.21
N LEU A 220 12.07 4.09 8.62
CA LEU A 220 10.79 4.31 9.33
C LEU A 220 10.23 3.00 9.87
N SER A 221 10.22 1.93 9.05
CA SER A 221 9.72 0.63 9.48
C SER A 221 10.53 0.07 10.65
N LEU A 222 11.86 0.10 10.56
CA LEU A 222 12.77 -0.33 11.62
C LEU A 222 12.60 0.50 12.90
N ALA A 223 12.45 1.82 12.79
CA ALA A 223 12.21 2.68 13.93
C ALA A 223 10.89 2.35 14.64
N ILE A 224 9.82 2.08 13.88
CA ILE A 224 8.51 1.69 14.43
C ILE A 224 8.60 0.35 15.16
N VAL A 225 9.21 -0.66 14.53
CA VAL A 225 9.36 -2.00 15.12
C VAL A 225 10.16 -1.93 16.43
N LYS A 226 11.33 -1.27 16.40
CA LYS A 226 12.18 -1.10 17.58
C LYS A 226 11.47 -0.36 18.71
N LEU A 227 10.74 0.71 18.40
CA LEU A 227 10.00 1.45 19.42
C LEU A 227 8.82 0.63 19.96
N ASN A 228 8.09 -0.09 19.11
CA ASN A 228 7.00 -0.97 19.52
C ASN A 228 7.49 -2.04 20.51
N GLU A 229 8.59 -2.73 20.19
CA GLU A 229 9.21 -3.72 21.10
C GLU A 229 9.56 -3.10 22.45
N ASN A 230 10.20 -1.93 22.46
CA ASN A 230 10.52 -1.22 23.70
C ASN A 230 9.25 -0.86 24.50
N LEU A 231 8.20 -0.36 23.84
CA LEU A 231 6.95 0.06 24.48
C LEU A 231 6.22 -1.10 25.15
N GLN A 232 6.22 -2.29 24.54
CA GLN A 232 5.57 -3.49 25.10
C GLN A 232 6.16 -3.95 26.44
N HIS A 233 7.42 -3.57 26.73
CA HIS A 233 8.14 -3.90 27.96
C HIS A 233 8.27 -2.72 28.94
N THR A 234 7.72 -1.56 28.61
CA THR A 234 7.76 -0.39 29.50
C THR A 234 6.65 -0.40 30.54
N SER A 235 6.85 0.33 31.64
CA SER A 235 5.83 0.59 32.66
C SER A 235 4.63 1.40 32.15
N LEU A 236 4.67 1.91 30.92
CA LEU A 236 3.53 2.58 30.29
C LEU A 236 2.35 1.63 30.13
N TRP A 237 2.62 0.35 29.83
CA TRP A 237 1.57 -0.67 29.73
C TRP A 237 0.90 -0.94 31.07
N ASP A 238 1.67 -0.88 32.17
CA ASP A 238 1.17 -1.17 33.52
C ASP A 238 0.26 -0.04 34.05
N ASN A 239 0.32 1.15 33.46
CA ASN A 239 -0.61 2.24 33.74
C ASN A 239 -1.96 1.96 33.05
N VAL A 240 -2.89 1.38 33.81
CA VAL A 240 -4.23 0.97 33.33
C VAL A 240 -5.01 2.13 32.70
N ALA A 241 -4.97 3.33 33.30
CA ALA A 241 -5.71 4.48 32.78
C ALA A 241 -5.15 4.94 31.43
N LEU A 242 -3.82 5.07 31.33
CA LEU A 242 -3.14 5.39 30.07
C LEU A 242 -3.43 4.33 29.00
N ARG A 243 -3.30 3.05 29.37
CA ARG A 243 -3.57 1.92 28.48
C ARG A 243 -4.98 2.00 27.90
N LYS A 244 -6.00 2.28 28.72
CA LYS A 244 -7.37 2.42 28.24
C LYS A 244 -7.52 3.54 27.21
N ILE A 245 -7.01 4.75 27.52
CA ILE A 245 -7.06 5.90 26.60
C ILE A 245 -6.41 5.58 25.26
N VAL A 246 -5.22 4.96 25.28
CA VAL A 246 -4.50 4.62 24.03
C VAL A 246 -5.26 3.57 23.23
N LEU A 247 -5.79 2.54 23.89
CA LEU A 247 -6.54 1.48 23.22
C LEU A 247 -7.88 1.99 22.65
N GLU A 248 -8.55 2.94 23.31
CA GLU A 248 -9.75 3.60 22.77
C GLU A 248 -9.48 4.34 21.45
N GLU A 249 -8.27 4.86 21.26
CA GLU A 249 -7.89 5.48 19.99
C GLU A 249 -7.35 4.48 18.95
N ALA A 250 -6.80 3.35 19.43
CA ALA A 250 -6.15 2.34 18.58
C ALA A 250 -7.13 1.32 17.99
N PHE A 251 -8.16 0.90 18.75
CA PHE A 251 -9.17 -0.04 18.27
C PHE A 251 -10.12 0.62 17.25
N PRO A 252 -10.66 -0.15 16.29
CA PRO A 252 -11.73 0.33 15.42
C PRO A 252 -12.96 0.78 16.22
N ASN A 253 -13.56 1.91 15.86
CA ASN A 253 -14.67 2.49 16.61
C ASN A 253 -15.92 1.60 16.55
N LEU A 254 -16.16 0.89 15.45
CA LEU A 254 -17.31 -0.01 15.35
C LEU A 254 -17.20 -1.17 16.35
N LEU A 255 -16.00 -1.74 16.53
CA LEU A 255 -15.77 -2.77 17.55
C LEU A 255 -15.93 -2.20 18.96
N LEU A 256 -15.38 -1.01 19.22
CA LEU A 256 -15.54 -0.34 20.52
C LEU A 256 -17.02 -0.07 20.84
N LYS A 257 -17.79 0.45 19.88
CA LYS A 257 -19.23 0.72 20.06
C LYS A 257 -20.05 -0.56 20.22
N LYS A 258 -19.67 -1.63 19.54
CA LYS A 258 -20.43 -2.90 19.54
C LYS A 258 -20.17 -3.73 20.79
N LEU A 259 -18.92 -3.82 21.23
CA LEU A 259 -18.49 -4.75 22.29
C LEU A 259 -18.05 -4.04 23.58
N GLY A 260 -17.58 -2.80 23.48
CA GLY A 260 -16.95 -2.07 24.58
C GLY A 260 -15.49 -2.48 24.80
N LEU A 261 -14.68 -1.53 25.28
CA LEU A 261 -13.23 -1.72 25.48
C LEU A 261 -12.92 -2.88 26.44
N ASP A 262 -13.61 -2.98 27.57
CA ASP A 262 -13.34 -4.02 28.58
C ASP A 262 -13.60 -5.42 28.01
N THR A 263 -14.61 -5.59 27.14
CA THR A 263 -14.88 -6.85 26.44
C THR A 263 -13.78 -7.18 25.45
N LEU A 264 -13.35 -6.20 24.64
CA LEU A 264 -12.25 -6.37 23.69
C LEU A 264 -10.97 -6.80 24.41
N MET A 265 -10.59 -6.11 25.49
CA MET A 265 -9.40 -6.43 26.27
C MET A 265 -9.47 -7.82 26.94
N LYS A 266 -10.67 -8.32 27.24
CA LYS A 266 -10.87 -9.64 27.84
C LYS A 266 -10.82 -10.77 26.80
N ARG A 267 -11.37 -10.54 25.61
CA ARG A 267 -11.50 -11.57 24.56
C ARG A 267 -10.26 -11.67 23.68
N VAL A 268 -9.67 -10.52 23.33
CA VAL A 268 -8.45 -10.48 22.51
C VAL A 268 -7.26 -10.91 23.38
N PRO A 269 -6.41 -11.85 22.92
CA PRO A 269 -5.25 -12.29 23.67
C PRO A 269 -4.32 -11.12 24.07
N GLU A 270 -3.81 -11.13 25.31
CA GLU A 270 -3.06 -9.99 25.88
C GLU A 270 -1.86 -9.58 25.01
N ASN A 271 -1.15 -10.55 24.42
CA ASN A 271 -0.03 -10.26 23.52
C ASN A 271 -0.46 -9.46 22.27
N TYR A 272 -1.65 -9.69 21.73
CA TYR A 272 -2.20 -8.89 20.63
C TYR A 272 -2.58 -7.49 21.11
N VAL A 273 -3.22 -7.36 22.27
CA VAL A 273 -3.58 -6.04 22.84
C VAL A 273 -2.32 -5.21 23.13
N ARG A 274 -1.26 -5.83 23.67
CA ARG A 274 0.06 -5.19 23.86
C ARG A 274 0.67 -4.74 22.54
N ALA A 275 0.61 -5.58 21.50
CA ALA A 275 1.12 -5.23 20.18
C ALA A 275 0.34 -4.07 19.54
N ILE A 276 -0.98 -4.01 19.72
CA ILE A 276 -1.83 -2.89 19.26
C ILE A 276 -1.43 -1.59 19.97
N PHE A 277 -1.32 -1.62 21.30
CA PHE A 277 -0.89 -0.48 22.10
C PHE A 277 0.47 0.06 21.65
N GLY A 278 1.48 -0.81 21.56
CA GLY A 278 2.83 -0.41 21.21
C GLY A 278 2.94 0.06 19.76
N SER A 279 2.31 -0.63 18.81
CA SER A 279 2.35 -0.25 17.39
C SER A 279 1.61 1.06 17.10
N TYR A 280 0.49 1.32 17.77
CA TYR A 280 -0.25 2.57 17.64
C TYR A 280 0.60 3.77 18.08
N LEU A 281 1.17 3.71 19.29
CA LEU A 281 2.03 4.79 19.79
C LEU A 281 3.31 4.92 18.96
N ALA A 282 3.98 3.81 18.66
CA ALA A 282 5.24 3.82 17.93
C ALA A 282 5.08 4.42 16.52
N SER A 283 4.08 3.96 15.76
CA SER A 283 3.84 4.45 14.40
C SER A 283 3.49 5.93 14.40
N ARG A 284 2.60 6.40 15.28
CA ARG A 284 2.22 7.82 15.34
C ARG A 284 3.35 8.72 15.79
N PHE A 285 4.18 8.26 16.71
CA PHE A 285 5.37 8.99 17.12
C PHE A 285 6.39 9.09 15.99
N VAL A 286 6.77 7.96 15.37
CA VAL A 286 7.77 7.94 14.29
C VAL A 286 7.28 8.71 13.06
N TYR A 287 6.01 8.57 12.67
CA TYR A 287 5.47 9.35 11.54
C TYR A 287 5.43 10.85 11.83
N LYS A 288 5.26 11.27 13.08
CA LYS A 288 5.24 12.69 13.46
C LYS A 288 6.64 13.29 13.60
N TYR A 289 7.58 12.56 14.20
CA TYR A 289 8.89 13.10 14.59
C TYR A 289 10.07 12.56 13.78
N GLY A 290 9.84 11.61 12.86
CA GLY A 290 10.88 10.99 12.03
C GLY A 290 11.56 9.79 12.70
N THR A 291 12.66 9.33 12.10
CA THR A 291 13.38 8.11 12.48
C THR A 291 14.37 8.30 13.64
N GLU A 292 14.84 9.52 13.85
CA GLU A 292 15.80 9.88 14.91
C GLU A 292 15.25 10.95 15.89
N PRO A 293 14.09 10.70 16.53
CA PRO A 293 13.50 11.68 17.42
C PRO A 293 14.24 11.72 18.77
N SER A 294 14.27 12.89 19.42
CA SER A 294 14.86 13.03 20.75
C SER A 294 13.99 12.37 21.83
N GLN A 295 14.59 12.01 22.98
CA GLN A 295 13.84 11.49 24.12
C GLN A 295 12.79 12.49 24.64
N PHE A 296 13.11 13.79 24.56
CA PHE A 296 12.17 14.86 24.90
C PHE A 296 10.96 14.89 23.96
N ALA A 297 11.14 14.62 22.67
CA ALA A 297 10.04 14.54 21.72
C ALA A 297 9.04 13.44 22.09
N PHE A 298 9.52 12.31 22.63
CA PHE A 298 8.63 11.25 23.10
C PHE A 298 7.81 11.69 24.32
N PHE A 299 8.43 12.42 25.25
CA PHE A 299 7.71 12.99 26.39
C PHE A 299 6.62 13.97 25.95
N GLU A 300 6.94 14.88 25.03
CA GLU A 300 5.97 15.82 24.44
C GLU A 300 4.84 15.08 23.72
N PHE A 301 5.15 14.01 23.00
CA PHE A 301 4.15 13.17 22.33
C PHE A 301 3.20 12.50 23.32
N MET A 302 3.73 12.02 24.47
CA MET A 302 2.93 11.34 25.49
C MET A 302 2.16 12.30 26.40
N SER A 303 2.58 13.56 26.51
CA SER A 303 1.97 14.55 27.42
C SER A 303 0.44 14.67 27.29
N PRO A 304 -0.17 14.75 26.08
CA PRO A 304 -1.62 14.82 25.95
C PRO A 304 -2.35 13.59 26.51
N TYR A 305 -1.75 12.40 26.43
CA TYR A 305 -2.35 11.18 26.98
C TYR A 305 -2.34 11.22 28.52
N PHE A 306 -1.24 11.68 29.12
CA PHE A 306 -1.18 11.84 30.58
C PHE A 306 -2.12 12.92 31.11
N SER A 307 -2.36 14.00 30.35
CA SER A 307 -3.35 15.00 30.71
C SER A 307 -4.77 14.42 30.72
N LYS A 308 -5.11 13.51 29.79
CA LYS A 308 -6.41 12.80 29.78
C LYS A 308 -6.58 11.85 30.98
N VAL A 309 -5.49 11.26 31.49
CA VAL A 309 -5.53 10.39 32.69
C VAL A 309 -5.89 11.17 33.96
N GLN A 310 -5.56 12.46 34.00
CA GLN A 310 -5.76 13.32 35.17
C GLN A 310 -7.15 13.99 35.21
N GLN A 311 -7.96 13.81 34.16
CA GLN A 311 -9.34 14.30 34.05
C GLN A 311 -10.33 13.21 34.46
#